data_AF-L9WYK0-F1
#
_entry.id   AF-L9WYK0-F1
#
_cell.length_a   1.000
_cell.length_b   1.000
_cell.length_c   1.000
_cell.angle_alpha   90.00
_cell.angle_beta   90.00
_cell.angle_gamma   90.00
#
_symmetry.space_group_name_H-M   'P 1'
#
loop_
_entity.id
_entity.type
_entity.pdbx_description
1 polymer ?
#
loop_
_entity_poly.entity_id
_entity_poly.type
_entity_poly.pdbx_seq_one_letter_code
_entity_poly.pdbx_strand_id
1 'polypeptide(L)'
;MNRRKILLGAGAALTTTIAGCGSADGEESDEPNDADEMDDTLEDDSDDADDTPTDELSEEDGEDDEDDEDENDDPVEDRIPGFEDDSFTIDSDEISLKEVTRDDETVTVRMEAHSLDQEALEDDLEDAGRAFVGAIDDVDEFTGTVSTVEWDVEHGGTSLADFYIESEWLEAYEAEELSEDELLDRIIDTGSMD
;
A
#
# COMPACT_ATOMS: atom_id res chain seq x y z
N MET A 1 -24.29 -24.34 39.74
CA MET A 1 -23.07 -24.63 40.54
C MET A 1 -22.19 -23.40 40.53
N ASN A 2 -21.68 -23.01 41.70
CA ASN A 2 -20.74 -21.90 41.88
C ASN A 2 -19.34 -22.29 41.39
N ARG A 3 -18.70 -21.41 40.61
CA ARG A 3 -17.23 -21.31 40.57
C ARG A 3 -16.88 -19.83 40.68
N ARG A 4 -16.46 -19.46 41.88
CA ARG A 4 -15.95 -18.14 42.24
C ARG A 4 -14.43 -18.13 42.09
N LYS A 5 -13.93 -16.96 41.70
CA LYS A 5 -12.81 -16.20 42.30
C LYS A 5 -11.36 -16.44 41.84
N ILE A 6 -10.80 -15.29 41.39
CA ILE A 6 -9.50 -14.68 41.66
C ILE A 6 -8.32 -15.12 40.78
N LEU A 7 -7.83 -14.17 39.98
CA LEU A 7 -6.39 -13.90 39.87
C LEU A 7 -6.16 -12.39 40.06
N LEU A 8 -5.16 -12.10 40.86
CA LEU A 8 -4.83 -10.83 41.49
C LEU A 8 -3.32 -10.63 41.27
N GLY A 9 -2.91 -9.44 40.82
CA GLY A 9 -1.50 -8.98 40.81
C GLY A 9 -0.81 -9.18 39.46
N ALA A 10 0.05 -8.29 38.96
CA ALA A 10 0.68 -7.05 39.44
C ALA A 10 1.00 -6.23 38.15
N GLY A 11 0.83 -4.91 38.06
CA GLY A 11 1.54 -3.92 38.85
C GLY A 11 2.93 -3.62 38.25
N ALA A 12 3.00 -3.01 37.06
CA ALA A 12 4.21 -2.36 36.55
C ALA A 12 3.85 -0.94 36.07
N ALA A 13 4.00 0.04 36.97
CA ALA A 13 4.00 1.45 36.62
C ALA A 13 5.39 1.80 36.06
N LEU A 14 5.48 2.06 34.75
CA LEU A 14 6.68 2.65 34.16
C LEU A 14 6.59 4.17 34.28
N THR A 15 7.09 4.69 35.40
CA THR A 15 7.31 6.12 35.59
C THR A 15 8.62 6.51 34.91
N THR A 16 8.56 6.91 33.64
CA THR A 16 9.71 7.53 32.97
C THR A 16 9.70 9.03 33.29
N THR A 17 10.34 9.38 34.41
CA THR A 17 10.66 10.77 34.73
C THR A 17 11.84 11.22 33.86
N ILE A 18 11.58 11.94 32.77
CA ILE A 18 12.62 12.77 32.13
C ILE A 18 12.54 14.16 32.78
N ALA A 19 13.41 14.37 33.76
CA ALA A 19 13.73 15.68 34.26
C ALA A 19 14.60 16.40 33.22
N GLY A 20 14.17 17.58 32.80
CA GLY A 20 14.77 18.31 31.70
C GLY A 20 16.08 19.05 32.00
N CYS A 21 16.58 19.69 30.96
CA CYS A 21 17.40 20.89 31.05
C CYS A 21 17.05 21.75 29.84
N GLY A 22 16.30 22.82 30.06
CA GLY A 22 16.16 23.89 29.09
C GLY A 22 17.35 24.84 29.18
N SER A 23 17.64 25.53 28.08
CA SER A 23 18.07 26.93 28.07
C SER A 23 17.85 27.49 26.67
N ALA A 24 17.26 28.67 26.66
CA ALA A 24 16.98 29.50 25.51
C ALA A 24 18.18 30.39 25.16
N ASP A 25 18.10 30.99 23.96
CA ASP A 25 18.78 32.22 23.50
C ASP A 25 20.31 32.26 23.47
N GLY A 26 20.89 32.56 22.30
CA GLY A 26 22.32 32.85 22.21
C GLY A 26 22.89 32.86 20.79
N GLU A 27 22.58 33.94 20.08
CA GLU A 27 23.29 34.48 18.91
C GLU A 27 24.82 34.52 19.12
N GLU A 28 25.58 33.91 18.21
CA GLU A 28 26.96 34.31 17.88
C GLU A 28 27.27 34.01 16.41
N SER A 29 27.28 35.09 15.62
CA SER A 29 27.89 35.16 14.29
C SER A 29 29.40 35.43 14.43
N ASP A 30 30.10 35.34 13.29
CA ASP A 30 31.54 35.52 13.05
C ASP A 30 32.30 34.17 13.15
N GLU A 31 32.96 33.66 12.10
CA GLU A 31 33.99 34.32 11.29
C GLU A 31 34.40 33.40 10.06
N PRO A 32 35.41 33.69 9.20
CA PRO A 32 35.22 33.99 7.77
C PRO A 32 36.01 33.10 6.77
N ASN A 33 35.78 33.33 5.45
CA ASN A 33 36.72 33.24 4.30
C ASN A 33 37.49 31.91 4.03
N ASP A 34 37.83 31.49 2.82
CA ASP A 34 38.07 32.13 1.53
C ASP A 34 38.26 31.01 0.47
N ALA A 35 38.11 31.38 -0.82
CA ALA A 35 38.88 30.89 -1.98
C ALA A 35 38.77 29.42 -2.43
N ASP A 36 38.11 29.17 -3.57
CA ASP A 36 38.74 28.89 -4.89
C ASP A 36 38.87 27.36 -5.09
N GLU A 37 38.57 26.72 -6.21
CA GLU A 37 39.02 27.00 -7.56
C GLU A 37 38.20 26.14 -8.55
N MET A 38 38.14 26.59 -9.79
CA MET A 38 37.42 26.01 -10.92
C MET A 38 38.27 24.90 -11.55
N ASP A 39 37.66 23.81 -12.01
CA ASP A 39 38.30 22.96 -13.03
C ASP A 39 37.28 22.55 -14.10
N ASP A 40 37.58 23.07 -15.28
CA ASP A 40 36.98 22.86 -16.58
C ASP A 40 37.64 21.61 -17.18
N THR A 41 36.86 20.62 -17.59
CA THR A 41 37.30 19.73 -18.67
C THR A 41 36.11 19.24 -19.48
N LEU A 42 35.90 19.99 -20.57
CA LEU A 42 35.22 19.59 -21.79
C LEU A 42 35.95 18.39 -22.42
N GLU A 43 35.24 17.29 -22.66
CA GLU A 43 35.63 16.33 -23.69
C GLU A 43 34.49 16.15 -24.70
N ASP A 44 34.92 16.07 -25.95
CA ASP A 44 34.32 16.49 -27.19
C ASP A 44 34.34 15.27 -28.13
N ASP A 45 33.25 15.15 -28.88
CA ASP A 45 33.17 14.58 -30.23
C ASP A 45 33.42 13.07 -30.46
N SER A 46 32.39 12.41 -30.99
CA SER A 46 32.51 11.70 -32.28
C SER A 46 31.12 11.36 -32.83
N ASP A 47 30.73 12.11 -33.86
CA ASP A 47 29.81 11.76 -34.92
C ASP A 47 29.94 10.30 -35.41
N ASP A 48 28.81 9.66 -35.72
CA ASP A 48 28.66 8.94 -36.99
C ASP A 48 27.17 8.89 -37.39
N ALA A 49 26.87 9.54 -38.50
CA ALA A 49 25.59 9.53 -39.18
C ALA A 49 25.57 8.39 -40.20
N ASP A 50 24.46 7.67 -40.35
CA ASP A 50 24.05 7.26 -41.70
C ASP A 50 22.53 7.04 -41.82
N ASP A 51 22.05 7.62 -42.90
CA ASP A 51 20.68 7.86 -43.31
C ASP A 51 20.33 6.79 -44.36
N THR A 52 19.26 6.01 -44.16
CA THR A 52 18.63 5.30 -45.29
C THR A 52 17.10 5.32 -45.17
N PRO A 53 16.41 6.04 -46.08
CA PRO A 53 14.99 5.88 -46.35
C PRO A 53 14.77 5.07 -47.64
N THR A 54 13.97 4.00 -47.55
CA THR A 54 13.34 3.30 -48.69
C THR A 54 11.97 2.81 -48.19
N ASP A 55 10.88 3.53 -48.40
CA ASP A 55 10.05 3.62 -49.61
C ASP A 55 9.56 2.24 -50.14
N GLU A 56 8.23 2.14 -50.13
CA GLU A 56 7.33 1.38 -51.03
C GLU A 56 6.75 0.00 -50.66
N LEU A 57 5.51 0.07 -50.14
CA LEU A 57 4.25 -0.51 -50.66
C LEU A 57 3.96 -2.03 -50.59
N SER A 58 2.64 -2.30 -50.39
CA SER A 58 1.86 -3.55 -50.60
C SER A 58 1.73 -4.43 -49.34
N GLU A 59 0.59 -4.98 -48.89
CA GLU A 59 -0.72 -5.39 -49.42
C GLU A 59 -1.67 -5.52 -48.19
N GLU A 60 -2.92 -5.05 -48.21
CA GLU A 60 -4.17 -5.80 -48.54
C GLU A 60 -4.56 -6.89 -47.51
N ASP A 61 -5.64 -6.58 -46.76
CA ASP A 61 -6.78 -7.42 -46.35
C ASP A 61 -6.51 -8.83 -45.77
N GLY A 62 -6.72 -8.97 -44.46
CA GLY A 62 -6.77 -10.27 -43.79
C GLY A 62 -6.93 -10.15 -42.28
N GLU A 63 -8.08 -9.64 -41.81
CA GLU A 63 -8.48 -9.79 -40.40
C GLU A 63 -9.54 -10.89 -40.34
N ASP A 64 -9.01 -12.13 -40.27
CA ASP A 64 -9.70 -13.39 -39.97
C ASP A 64 -9.73 -13.54 -38.44
N ASP A 65 -10.91 -13.88 -37.91
CA ASP A 65 -11.22 -14.47 -36.60
C ASP A 65 -10.08 -14.54 -35.56
N GLU A 66 -10.19 -13.73 -34.51
CA GLU A 66 -9.81 -14.16 -33.14
C GLU A 66 -10.91 -13.71 -32.17
N ASP A 67 -11.85 -14.64 -31.93
CA ASP A 67 -12.66 -14.71 -30.71
C ASP A 67 -11.68 -14.78 -29.51
N ASP A 68 -11.29 -13.63 -28.97
CA ASP A 68 -10.76 -13.54 -27.60
C ASP A 68 -11.95 -13.55 -26.63
N GLU A 69 -12.63 -14.70 -26.59
CA GLU A 69 -13.24 -15.16 -25.35
C GLU A 69 -12.07 -15.54 -24.44
N ASP A 70 -11.54 -14.55 -23.74
CA ASP A 70 -10.54 -14.71 -22.67
C ASP A 70 -11.19 -15.58 -21.58
N GLU A 71 -11.13 -16.89 -21.81
CA GLU A 71 -11.25 -17.94 -20.81
C GLU A 71 -10.21 -17.59 -19.75
N ASN A 72 -10.65 -16.85 -18.73
CA ASN A 72 -9.94 -16.68 -17.46
C ASN A 72 -9.91 -18.07 -16.81
N ASP A 73 -9.09 -18.96 -17.36
CA ASP A 73 -8.53 -20.12 -16.71
C ASP A 73 -7.48 -19.57 -15.75
N ASP A 74 -7.96 -18.89 -14.71
CA ASP A 74 -7.13 -18.33 -13.65
C ASP A 74 -6.32 -19.51 -13.08
N PRO A 75 -4.99 -19.52 -13.25
CA PRO A 75 -4.19 -20.59 -12.70
C PRO A 75 -4.41 -20.55 -11.19
N VAL A 76 -4.74 -21.71 -10.62
CA VAL A 76 -4.94 -21.96 -9.18
C VAL A 76 -3.78 -21.50 -8.25
N GLU A 77 -2.73 -20.88 -8.80
CA GLU A 77 -1.57 -20.34 -8.09
C GLU A 77 -1.76 -18.89 -7.61
N ASP A 78 -2.73 -18.14 -8.14
CA ASP A 78 -3.04 -16.77 -7.69
C ASP A 78 -4.01 -16.73 -6.49
N ARG A 79 -4.51 -17.90 -6.06
CA ARG A 79 -5.43 -17.97 -4.92
C ARG A 79 -4.73 -17.62 -3.61
N ILE A 80 -5.33 -16.67 -2.89
CA ILE A 80 -4.88 -16.25 -1.56
C ILE A 80 -5.48 -17.19 -0.49
N PRO A 81 -4.65 -17.91 0.29
CA PRO A 81 -5.14 -18.81 1.35
C PRO A 81 -5.93 -18.04 2.41
N GLY A 82 -7.01 -18.63 2.92
CA GLY A 82 -7.90 -17.98 3.90
C GLY A 82 -8.71 -16.77 3.41
N PHE A 83 -8.61 -16.39 2.13
CA PHE A 83 -9.31 -15.25 1.53
C PHE A 83 -10.33 -15.71 0.48
N GLU A 84 -11.54 -15.15 0.53
CA GLU A 84 -12.62 -15.35 -0.43
C GLU A 84 -12.76 -14.14 -1.37
N ASP A 85 -12.16 -14.24 -2.56
CA ASP A 85 -12.20 -13.19 -3.59
C ASP A 85 -13.63 -12.79 -3.98
N ASP A 86 -14.52 -13.78 -4.19
CA ASP A 86 -15.96 -13.57 -4.46
C ASP A 86 -16.69 -12.76 -3.36
N SER A 87 -16.18 -12.76 -2.12
CA SER A 87 -16.76 -12.05 -0.98
C SER A 87 -16.27 -10.60 -0.89
N PHE A 88 -15.15 -10.26 -1.53
CA PHE A 88 -14.56 -8.92 -1.52
C PHE A 88 -15.18 -8.06 -2.62
N THR A 89 -16.22 -7.29 -2.27
CA THR A 89 -16.90 -6.36 -3.17
C THR A 89 -16.93 -4.96 -2.59
N ILE A 90 -16.64 -3.96 -3.43
CA ILE A 90 -16.69 -2.54 -3.09
C ILE A 90 -17.92 -1.91 -3.73
N ASP A 91 -18.82 -1.36 -2.93
CA ASP A 91 -20.01 -0.64 -3.38
C ASP A 91 -19.78 0.87 -3.20
N SER A 92 -18.97 1.46 -4.08
CA SER A 92 -18.65 2.89 -4.06
C SER A 92 -18.63 3.47 -5.48
N ASP A 93 -19.03 4.73 -5.59
CA ASP A 93 -18.91 5.53 -6.83
C ASP A 93 -17.53 6.22 -6.92
N GLU A 94 -16.84 6.43 -5.80
CA GLU A 94 -15.59 7.21 -5.75
C GLU A 94 -14.35 6.32 -5.87
N ILE A 95 -14.43 5.02 -5.57
CA ILE A 95 -13.33 4.05 -5.73
C ILE A 95 -13.80 2.77 -6.41
N SER A 96 -12.87 2.10 -7.08
CA SER A 96 -13.11 0.80 -7.71
C SER A 96 -11.91 -0.12 -7.55
N LEU A 97 -12.16 -1.40 -7.27
CA LEU A 97 -11.12 -2.41 -7.23
C LEU A 97 -10.60 -2.69 -8.65
N LYS A 98 -9.29 -2.62 -8.84
CA LYS A 98 -8.63 -2.98 -10.10
C LYS A 98 -8.20 -4.43 -10.10
N GLU A 99 -7.45 -4.82 -9.08
CA GLU A 99 -6.88 -6.15 -8.94
C GLU A 99 -6.54 -6.42 -7.48
N VAL A 100 -6.58 -7.69 -7.11
CA VAL A 100 -5.97 -8.21 -5.88
C VAL A 100 -5.00 -9.29 -6.32
N THR A 101 -3.73 -9.11 -6.01
CA THR A 101 -2.67 -10.05 -6.40
C THR A 101 -1.86 -10.46 -5.19
N ARG A 102 -1.19 -11.60 -5.29
CA ARG A 102 -0.31 -12.10 -4.24
C ARG A 102 1.06 -12.42 -4.80
N ASP A 103 2.08 -11.86 -4.17
CA ASP A 103 3.49 -12.14 -4.41
C ASP A 103 4.12 -12.66 -3.11
N ASP A 104 4.45 -13.96 -3.09
CA ASP A 104 4.98 -14.66 -1.91
C ASP A 104 4.13 -14.47 -0.63
N GLU A 105 4.60 -13.60 0.28
CA GLU A 105 4.00 -13.29 1.59
C GLU A 105 3.29 -11.93 1.61
N THR A 106 3.19 -11.27 0.46
CA THR A 106 2.55 -9.96 0.30
C THR A 106 1.30 -10.08 -0.58
N VAL A 107 0.20 -9.50 -0.11
CA VAL A 107 -1.00 -9.30 -0.92
C VAL A 107 -1.07 -7.82 -1.30
N THR A 108 -1.24 -7.53 -2.58
CA THR A 108 -1.42 -6.16 -3.07
C THR A 108 -2.87 -5.96 -3.51
N VAL A 109 -3.53 -4.95 -2.95
CA VAL A 109 -4.87 -4.50 -3.32
C VAL A 109 -4.72 -3.18 -4.06
N ARG A 110 -4.96 -3.18 -5.38
CA ARG A 110 -4.91 -1.96 -6.19
C ARG A 110 -6.30 -1.42 -6.44
N MET A 111 -6.47 -0.13 -6.16
CA MET A 111 -7.74 0.58 -6.34
C MET A 111 -7.56 1.80 -7.23
N GLU A 112 -8.59 2.13 -8.00
CA GLU A 112 -8.69 3.39 -8.74
C GLU A 112 -9.72 4.29 -8.09
N ALA A 113 -9.27 5.47 -7.68
CA ALA A 113 -10.10 6.57 -7.26
C ALA A 113 -10.60 7.36 -8.48
N HIS A 114 -11.89 7.68 -8.47
CA HIS A 114 -12.60 8.51 -9.46
C HIS A 114 -12.77 9.96 -8.99
N SER A 115 -12.34 10.24 -7.76
CA SER A 115 -12.49 11.51 -7.07
C SER A 115 -11.24 11.85 -6.26
N LEU A 116 -11.10 13.14 -5.93
CA LEU A 116 -10.04 13.68 -5.08
C LEU A 116 -10.60 14.35 -3.82
N ASP A 117 -11.88 14.11 -3.53
CA ASP A 117 -12.51 14.60 -2.29
C ASP A 117 -12.02 13.73 -1.13
N GLN A 118 -11.03 14.23 -0.40
CA GLN A 118 -10.31 13.48 0.64
C GLN A 118 -11.26 12.88 1.69
N GLU A 119 -12.21 13.66 2.22
CA GLU A 119 -13.14 13.17 3.25
C GLU A 119 -14.03 12.03 2.73
N ALA A 120 -14.39 12.04 1.44
CA ALA A 120 -15.19 10.96 0.84
C ALA A 120 -14.32 9.72 0.59
N LEU A 121 -13.10 9.92 0.08
CA LEU A 121 -12.16 8.85 -0.19
C LEU A 121 -11.76 8.10 1.09
N GLU A 122 -11.54 8.81 2.19
CA GLU A 122 -11.24 8.21 3.50
C GLU A 122 -12.39 7.31 3.99
N ASP A 123 -13.64 7.76 3.83
CA ASP A 123 -14.85 6.99 4.21
C ASP A 123 -14.98 5.73 3.33
N ASP A 124 -14.83 5.87 2.01
CA ASP A 124 -14.90 4.75 1.07
C ASP A 124 -13.75 3.74 1.26
N LEU A 125 -12.54 4.20 1.58
CA LEU A 125 -11.40 3.34 1.90
C LEU A 125 -11.58 2.61 3.23
N GLU A 126 -12.21 3.23 4.23
CA GLU A 126 -12.57 2.56 5.48
C GLU A 126 -13.52 1.40 5.21
N ASP A 127 -14.58 1.63 4.43
CA ASP A 127 -15.54 0.59 4.05
C ASP A 127 -14.88 -0.50 3.19
N ALA A 128 -13.94 -0.14 2.31
CA ALA A 128 -13.16 -1.11 1.55
C ALA A 128 -12.29 -1.98 2.45
N GLY A 129 -11.61 -1.39 3.43
CA GLY A 129 -10.82 -2.13 4.42
C GLY A 129 -11.70 -3.08 5.23
N ARG A 130 -12.89 -2.64 5.66
CA ARG A 130 -13.86 -3.49 6.36
C ARG A 130 -14.34 -4.64 5.48
N ALA A 131 -14.62 -4.39 4.20
CA ALA A 131 -15.01 -5.42 3.24
C ALA A 131 -13.88 -6.44 3.02
N PHE A 132 -12.63 -5.99 2.93
CA PHE A 132 -11.46 -6.85 2.79
C PHE A 132 -11.29 -7.77 3.99
N VAL A 133 -11.32 -7.24 5.21
CA VAL A 133 -11.24 -8.04 6.44
C VAL A 133 -12.40 -9.03 6.51
N GLY A 134 -13.60 -8.63 6.09
CA GLY A 134 -14.77 -9.50 6.01
C GLY A 134 -14.68 -10.62 4.96
N ALA A 135 -13.78 -10.50 3.97
CA ALA A 135 -13.51 -11.52 2.98
C ALA A 135 -12.46 -12.55 3.44
N ILE A 136 -11.82 -12.35 4.60
CA ILE A 136 -10.93 -13.34 5.22
C ILE A 136 -11.79 -14.33 6.02
N ASP A 137 -12.04 -15.53 5.49
CA ASP A 137 -12.82 -16.59 6.14
C ASP A 137 -11.99 -17.36 7.20
N ASP A 138 -10.69 -17.52 6.95
CA ASP A 138 -9.77 -18.24 7.85
C ASP A 138 -8.51 -17.38 8.11
N VAL A 139 -8.54 -16.64 9.22
CA VAL A 139 -7.46 -15.73 9.63
C VAL A 139 -6.16 -16.50 9.87
N ASP A 140 -6.19 -17.66 10.52
CA ASP A 140 -5.00 -18.48 10.77
C ASP A 140 -4.34 -18.95 9.46
N GLU A 141 -5.14 -19.36 8.47
CA GLU A 141 -4.62 -19.77 7.16
C GLU A 141 -4.04 -18.58 6.37
N PHE A 142 -4.74 -17.45 6.43
CA PHE A 142 -4.30 -16.21 5.79
C PHE A 142 -2.99 -15.71 6.37
N THR A 143 -2.91 -15.47 7.68
CA THR A 143 -1.73 -14.90 8.37
C THR A 143 -0.57 -15.89 8.44
N GLY A 144 -0.84 -17.20 8.35
CA GLY A 144 0.17 -18.23 8.23
C GLY A 144 0.96 -18.19 6.91
N THR A 145 0.44 -17.48 5.91
CA THR A 145 1.04 -17.37 4.57
C THR A 145 1.34 -15.92 4.16
N VAL A 146 0.49 -14.99 4.57
CA VAL A 146 0.57 -13.56 4.25
C VAL A 146 1.11 -12.82 5.48
N SER A 147 2.22 -12.10 5.29
CA SER A 147 2.83 -11.23 6.29
C SER A 147 2.26 -9.81 6.21
N THR A 148 2.01 -9.32 4.99
CA THR A 148 1.64 -7.93 4.75
C THR A 148 0.59 -7.83 3.65
N VAL A 149 -0.37 -6.93 3.83
CA VAL A 149 -1.31 -6.51 2.79
C VAL A 149 -1.00 -5.05 2.44
N GLU A 150 -0.56 -4.79 1.22
CA GLU A 150 -0.30 -3.46 0.69
C GLU A 150 -1.51 -2.97 -0.10
N TRP A 151 -1.88 -1.71 0.09
CA TRP A 151 -2.94 -1.04 -0.65
C TRP A 151 -2.34 0.10 -1.45
N ASP A 152 -2.67 0.13 -2.73
CA ASP A 152 -2.22 1.14 -3.70
C ASP A 152 -3.46 1.79 -4.30
N VAL A 153 -3.70 3.07 -3.97
CA VAL A 153 -4.83 3.84 -4.47
C VAL A 153 -4.32 4.82 -5.51
N GLU A 154 -4.78 4.68 -6.74
CA GLU A 154 -4.36 5.50 -7.88
C GLU A 154 -5.49 6.40 -8.37
N HIS A 155 -5.17 7.61 -8.83
CA HIS A 155 -6.11 8.47 -9.55
C HIS A 155 -5.49 8.92 -10.88
N GLY A 156 -6.08 8.46 -12.00
CA GLY A 156 -5.60 8.83 -13.34
C GLY A 156 -4.17 8.35 -13.64
N GLY A 157 -3.77 7.21 -13.07
CA GLY A 157 -2.43 6.60 -13.24
C GLY A 157 -1.32 7.28 -12.43
N THR A 158 -1.68 8.03 -11.39
CA THR A 158 -0.76 8.55 -10.38
C THR A 158 -1.18 8.00 -9.03
N SER A 159 -0.23 7.51 -8.24
CA SER A 159 -0.48 7.08 -6.86
C SER A 159 -0.97 8.27 -6.03
N LEU A 160 -2.07 8.06 -5.32
CA LEU A 160 -2.75 9.03 -4.47
C LEU A 160 -2.55 8.70 -2.99
N ALA A 161 -2.64 7.41 -2.65
CA ALA A 161 -2.36 6.92 -1.32
C ALA A 161 -1.77 5.52 -1.36
N ASP A 162 -0.84 5.25 -0.45
CA ASP A 162 -0.33 3.92 -0.16
C ASP A 162 -0.42 3.66 1.34
N PHE A 163 -0.86 2.48 1.73
CA PHE A 163 -0.89 2.04 3.12
C PHE A 163 -0.74 0.53 3.21
N TYR A 164 -0.45 0.01 4.41
CA TYR A 164 -0.30 -1.42 4.61
C TYR A 164 -0.95 -1.91 5.91
N ILE A 165 -1.28 -3.20 5.90
CA ILE A 165 -1.84 -3.95 7.02
C ILE A 165 -0.88 -5.09 7.34
N GLU A 166 -0.37 -5.15 8.57
CA GLU A 166 0.42 -6.30 9.02
C GLU A 166 -0.51 -7.43 9.48
N SER A 167 -0.16 -8.68 9.16
CA SER A 167 -0.97 -9.85 9.52
C SER A 167 -1.14 -10.00 11.04
N GLU A 168 -0.16 -9.56 11.83
CA GLU A 168 -0.25 -9.52 13.30
C GLU A 168 -1.39 -8.64 13.83
N TRP A 169 -1.82 -7.61 13.09
CA TRP A 169 -2.95 -6.79 13.49
C TRP A 169 -4.27 -7.50 13.24
N LEU A 170 -4.35 -8.32 12.18
CA LEU A 170 -5.51 -9.15 11.89
C LEU A 170 -5.67 -10.25 12.96
N GLU A 171 -4.57 -10.88 13.37
CA GLU A 171 -4.56 -11.84 14.49
C GLU A 171 -5.04 -11.17 15.79
N ALA A 172 -4.55 -9.96 16.10
CA ALA A 172 -4.95 -9.22 17.29
C ALA A 172 -6.43 -8.80 17.25
N TYR A 173 -6.96 -8.46 16.07
CA TYR A 173 -8.38 -8.16 15.86
C TYR A 173 -9.25 -9.39 16.08
N GLU A 174 -8.89 -10.55 15.52
CA GLU A 174 -9.61 -11.81 15.73
C GLU A 174 -9.62 -12.23 17.21
N ALA A 175 -8.49 -12.04 17.90
CA ALA A 175 -8.36 -12.31 19.33
C ALA A 175 -9.10 -11.33 20.25
N GLU A 176 -9.82 -10.34 19.70
CA GLU A 176 -10.48 -9.24 20.42
C GLU A 176 -9.49 -8.39 21.27
N GLU A 177 -8.19 -8.43 20.94
CA GLU A 177 -7.13 -7.64 21.57
C GLU A 177 -6.98 -6.26 20.92
N LEU A 178 -7.44 -6.14 19.68
CA LEU A 178 -7.55 -4.90 18.90
C LEU A 178 -9.02 -4.71 18.48
N SER A 179 -9.60 -3.55 18.75
CA SER A 179 -10.93 -3.22 18.22
C SER A 179 -10.88 -2.85 16.73
N GLU A 180 -12.03 -2.89 16.05
CA GLU A 180 -12.12 -2.48 14.64
C GLU A 180 -11.62 -1.05 14.44
N ASP A 181 -12.09 -0.12 15.29
CA ASP A 181 -11.64 1.28 15.24
C ASP A 181 -10.12 1.41 15.44
N GLU A 182 -9.52 0.61 16.33
CA GLU A 182 -8.06 0.62 16.54
C GLU A 182 -7.28 -0.03 15.39
N LEU A 183 -7.86 -1.01 14.70
CA LEU A 183 -7.27 -1.59 13.50
C LEU A 183 -7.25 -0.56 12.37
N LEU A 184 -8.39 0.09 12.11
CA LEU A 184 -8.51 1.12 11.08
C LEU A 184 -7.58 2.31 11.36
N ASP A 185 -7.51 2.78 12.61
CA ASP A 185 -6.60 3.87 13.00
C ASP A 185 -5.13 3.52 12.74
N ARG A 186 -4.71 2.26 12.98
CA ARG A 186 -3.35 1.80 12.64
C ARG A 186 -3.09 1.78 11.14
N ILE A 187 -4.04 1.29 10.36
CA ILE A 187 -3.91 1.22 8.89
C ILE A 187 -3.79 2.64 8.32
N ILE A 188 -4.59 3.58 8.80
CA ILE A 188 -4.53 4.97 8.36
C ILE A 188 -3.20 5.62 8.80
N ASP A 189 -2.67 5.31 9.99
CA ASP A 189 -1.38 5.85 10.47
C ASP A 189 -0.17 5.34 9.66
N THR A 190 -0.29 4.20 8.97
CA THR A 190 0.75 3.75 8.04
C THR A 190 0.68 4.40 6.67
N GLY A 191 -0.46 5.01 6.36
CA GLY A 191 -0.70 5.62 5.07
C GLY A 191 0.11 6.88 4.82
N SER A 192 0.59 7.03 3.59
CA SER A 192 1.02 8.32 3.03
C SER A 192 0.05 8.72 1.93
N MET A 193 -0.37 9.99 1.94
CA MET A 193 -1.31 10.54 0.96
C MET A 193 -0.65 11.76 0.33
N ASP A 194 -0.39 11.71 -0.98
CA ASP A 194 0.47 12.66 -1.72
C ASP A 194 -0.31 13.85 -2.32
#